data_AF-A0A401SF97-F1
#
_entry.id   AF-A0A401SF97-F1
#
_cell.length_a   1.000
_cell.length_b   1.000
_cell.length_c   1.000
_cell.angle_alpha   90.00
_cell.angle_beta   90.00
_cell.angle_gamma   90.00
#
_symmetry.space_group_name_H-M   'P 1'
#
loop_
_entity.id
_entity.type
_entity.pdbx_description
1 polymer ?
#
loop_
_entity_poly.entity_id
_entity_poly.type
_entity_poly.pdbx_seq_one_letter_code
_entity_poly.pdbx_strand_id
1 'polypeptide(L)'
;MRGQCHQNSSVAQLPNRFHRPWPLQMKSEQSNDHVVKEAYVMSQDYIRYVTGRTSKPAPSKASAALRHAGDDLLEKYPIFFKRWPRIFREVCSDDACDYLFKLLDEHFQPEKPWQKKELTWSGILSIYVLAGQLAKHCQANGMESVLEELEFNVGQYVERKVCPHIKEKGGWSGFIERFAKKEEPEHTVFRACCGMLLLLGAMSLAYYIYRRRLC
;
A
#
# COMPACT_ATOMS: atom_id res chain seq x y z
N MET A 1 26.36 17.24 -2.17
CA MET A 1 25.76 18.23 -3.08
C MET A 1 24.25 18.15 -2.90
N ARG A 2 23.68 19.03 -2.07
CA ARG A 2 22.24 19.12 -1.80
C ARG A 2 21.61 19.89 -2.95
N GLY A 3 20.62 19.32 -3.64
CA GLY A 3 19.82 20.05 -4.61
C GLY A 3 19.02 21.11 -3.85
N GLN A 4 19.44 22.36 -3.92
CA GLN A 4 18.68 23.48 -3.40
C GLN A 4 17.48 23.69 -4.32
N CYS A 5 16.26 23.54 -3.78
CA CYS A 5 15.06 24.09 -4.39
C CYS A 5 15.22 25.63 -4.37
N HIS A 6 15.86 26.16 -5.41
CA HIS A 6 15.92 27.60 -5.61
C HIS A 6 14.52 28.10 -5.93
N GLN A 7 13.92 28.82 -4.98
CA GLN A 7 12.79 29.69 -5.26
C GLN A 7 13.24 30.77 -6.25
N ASN A 8 12.90 30.62 -7.53
CA ASN A 8 13.02 31.70 -8.51
C ASN A 8 11.85 31.66 -9.51
N SER A 9 10.91 32.56 -9.25
CA SER A 9 10.06 33.36 -10.14
C SER A 9 9.54 32.82 -11.48
N SER A 10 8.21 32.98 -11.64
CA SER A 10 7.48 33.24 -12.88
C SER A 10 7.55 32.19 -13.98
N VAL A 11 6.71 31.15 -13.85
CA VAL A 11 6.26 30.33 -14.99
C VAL A 11 4.74 30.29 -14.98
N ALA A 12 4.15 30.57 -16.13
CA ALA A 12 2.71 30.63 -16.35
C ALA A 12 1.96 29.45 -15.71
N GLN A 13 1.12 29.77 -14.73
CA GLN A 13 0.20 28.83 -14.09
C GLN A 13 -0.79 28.32 -15.14
N LEU A 14 -0.54 27.12 -15.66
CA LEU A 14 -1.60 26.29 -16.22
C LEU A 14 -2.59 25.98 -15.08
N PRO A 15 -3.91 26.09 -15.31
CA PRO A 15 -4.89 25.93 -14.25
C PRO A 15 -4.85 24.50 -13.72
N ASN A 16 -4.28 24.38 -12.53
CA ASN A 16 -4.10 23.15 -11.80
C ASN A 16 -5.48 22.61 -11.40
N ARG A 17 -5.98 21.60 -12.13
CA ARG A 17 -7.36 21.12 -12.02
C ARG A 17 -7.68 20.41 -10.70
N PHE A 18 -6.67 20.14 -9.87
CA PHE A 18 -6.80 19.48 -8.58
C PHE A 18 -6.91 20.45 -7.39
N HIS A 19 -6.54 21.73 -7.58
CA HIS A 19 -6.57 22.76 -6.51
C HIS A 19 -7.82 23.65 -6.49
N ARG A 20 -8.95 23.26 -7.10
CA ARG A 20 -10.20 24.01 -6.84
C ARG A 20 -10.65 23.74 -5.40
N PRO A 21 -10.78 24.77 -4.53
CA PRO A 21 -11.54 24.61 -3.30
C PRO A 21 -12.97 24.27 -3.69
N TRP A 22 -13.47 23.14 -3.21
CA TRP A 22 -14.84 22.74 -3.53
C TRP A 22 -15.83 23.70 -2.83
N PRO A 23 -16.89 24.19 -3.51
CA PRO A 23 -17.95 24.92 -2.85
C PRO A 23 -18.55 24.05 -1.74
N LEU A 24 -18.78 24.64 -0.57
CA LEU A 24 -19.20 24.00 0.70
C LEU A 24 -20.52 23.20 0.64
N GLN A 25 -21.09 22.96 -0.54
CA GLN A 25 -22.38 22.31 -0.78
C GLN A 25 -22.34 20.78 -0.94
N MET A 26 -21.18 20.12 -1.09
CA MET A 26 -21.10 18.63 -1.04
C MET A 26 -20.58 18.10 0.30
N LYS A 27 -20.86 18.80 1.40
CA LYS A 27 -20.60 18.28 2.75
C LYS A 27 -21.76 17.45 3.31
N SER A 28 -22.87 17.32 2.56
CA SER A 28 -24.12 16.71 3.05
C SER A 28 -24.42 15.30 2.54
N GLU A 29 -23.48 14.64 1.85
CA GLU A 29 -23.53 13.20 1.61
C GLU A 29 -22.15 12.62 1.93
N GLN A 30 -21.85 12.49 3.23
CA GLN A 30 -21.01 11.39 3.67
C GLN A 30 -21.74 10.10 3.28
N SER A 31 -21.56 9.70 2.02
CA SER A 31 -21.90 8.39 1.55
C SER A 31 -21.26 7.41 2.53
N ASN A 32 -22.07 6.61 3.22
CA ASN A 32 -21.64 5.56 4.15
C ASN A 32 -21.00 4.39 3.38
N ASP A 33 -20.22 4.73 2.34
CA ASP A 33 -19.66 3.83 1.39
C ASP A 33 -18.39 3.25 1.98
N HIS A 34 -18.53 2.03 2.47
CA HIS A 34 -17.46 1.27 3.07
C HIS A 34 -16.26 1.11 2.13
N VAL A 35 -16.46 1.08 0.80
CA VAL A 35 -15.36 0.96 -0.18
C VAL A 35 -14.52 2.24 -0.19
N VAL A 36 -15.19 3.40 -0.21
CA VAL A 36 -14.51 4.71 -0.18
C VAL A 36 -13.81 4.91 1.15
N LYS A 37 -14.49 4.64 2.27
CA LYS A 37 -13.90 4.75 3.60
C LYS A 37 -12.64 3.90 3.73
N GLU A 38 -12.68 2.66 3.25
CA GLU A 38 -11.53 1.76 3.26
C GLU A 38 -10.37 2.29 2.41
N ALA A 39 -10.64 2.95 1.28
CA ALA A 39 -9.60 3.57 0.45
C ALA A 39 -8.80 4.63 1.20
N TYR A 40 -9.48 5.53 1.93
CA TYR A 40 -8.83 6.53 2.76
C TYR A 40 -8.05 5.90 3.93
N VAL A 41 -8.62 4.88 4.58
CA VAL A 41 -7.95 4.13 5.66
C VAL A 41 -6.66 3.48 5.14
N MET A 42 -6.71 2.80 3.99
CA MET A 42 -5.55 2.16 3.38
C MET A 42 -4.47 3.18 3.00
N SER A 43 -4.85 4.33 2.44
CA SER A 43 -3.92 5.42 2.08
C SER A 43 -3.18 5.97 3.29
N GLN A 44 -3.93 6.38 4.32
CA GLN A 44 -3.39 6.89 5.57
C GLN A 44 -2.50 5.85 6.26
N ASP A 45 -2.99 4.62 6.38
CA ASP A 45 -2.27 3.55 7.04
C ASP A 45 -0.95 3.22 6.35
N TYR A 46 -0.99 3.00 5.04
CA TYR A 46 0.17 2.57 4.28
C TYR A 46 1.26 3.64 4.23
N ILE A 47 0.89 4.90 3.99
CA ILE A 47 1.87 6.00 3.97
C ILE A 47 2.50 6.18 5.36
N ARG A 48 1.72 6.13 6.44
CA ARG A 48 2.27 6.18 7.80
C ARG A 48 3.17 4.98 8.11
N TYR A 49 2.82 3.80 7.63
CA TYR A 49 3.59 2.58 7.82
C TYR A 49 4.97 2.69 7.16
N VAL A 50 5.02 3.01 5.86
CA VAL A 50 6.30 3.06 5.12
C VAL A 50 7.20 4.23 5.52
N THR A 51 6.62 5.30 6.09
CA THR A 51 7.37 6.45 6.66
C THR A 51 7.74 6.25 8.13
N GLY A 52 7.43 5.09 8.73
CA GLY A 52 7.74 4.80 10.13
C GLY A 52 6.94 5.61 11.15
N ARG A 53 5.92 6.37 10.73
CA ARG A 53 5.04 7.18 11.60
C ARG A 53 4.00 6.34 12.34
N THR A 54 3.85 5.06 12.00
CA THR A 54 3.06 4.10 12.78
C THR A 54 3.73 2.73 12.83
N SER A 55 3.78 2.15 14.03
CA SER A 55 4.12 0.75 14.29
C SER A 55 2.90 -0.07 14.73
N LYS A 56 1.70 0.54 14.69
CA LYS A 56 0.47 -0.11 15.12
C LYS A 56 0.09 -1.25 14.16
N PRO A 57 -0.63 -2.27 14.66
CA PRO A 57 -1.28 -3.26 13.80
C PRO A 57 -2.12 -2.58 12.71
N ALA A 58 -2.20 -3.21 11.54
CA ALA A 58 -3.00 -2.68 10.45
C ALA A 58 -4.47 -2.58 10.87
N PRO A 59 -5.16 -1.46 10.57
CA PRO A 59 -6.52 -1.17 11.03
C PRO A 59 -7.58 -2.05 10.36
N SER A 60 -7.24 -2.70 9.25
CA SER A 60 -8.13 -3.55 8.47
C SER A 60 -7.37 -4.67 7.77
N LYS A 61 -8.11 -5.68 7.27
CA LYS A 61 -7.54 -6.77 6.47
C LYS A 61 -6.97 -6.27 5.14
N ALA A 62 -7.61 -5.28 4.51
CA ALA A 62 -7.10 -4.72 3.25
C ALA A 62 -5.82 -3.90 3.48
N SER A 63 -5.74 -3.15 4.58
CA SER A 63 -4.50 -2.46 4.98
C SER A 63 -3.38 -3.46 5.29
N ALA A 64 -3.69 -4.55 5.99
CA ALA A 64 -2.72 -5.62 6.26
C ALA A 64 -2.20 -6.28 4.98
N ALA A 65 -3.11 -6.60 4.04
CA ALA A 65 -2.77 -7.13 2.72
C ALA A 65 -1.91 -6.15 1.92
N LEU A 66 -2.24 -4.85 1.96
CA LEU A 66 -1.49 -3.80 1.28
C LEU A 66 -0.07 -3.66 1.84
N ARG A 67 0.10 -3.62 3.17
CA ARG A 67 1.43 -3.61 3.80
C ARG A 67 2.25 -4.82 3.35
N HIS A 68 1.69 -6.02 3.46
CA HIS A 68 2.38 -7.26 3.08
C HIS A 68 2.79 -7.28 1.61
N ALA A 69 1.86 -7.01 0.70
CA ALA A 69 2.16 -7.05 -0.74
C ALA A 69 3.07 -5.90 -1.18
N GLY A 70 2.98 -4.75 -0.52
CA GLY A 70 3.92 -3.64 -0.73
C GLY A 70 5.34 -4.05 -0.35
N ASP A 71 5.53 -4.62 0.84
CA ASP A 71 6.84 -5.08 1.30
C ASP A 71 7.39 -6.20 0.39
N ASP A 72 6.57 -7.19 0.06
CA ASP A 72 6.94 -8.30 -0.83
C ASP A 72 7.35 -7.82 -2.23
N LEU A 73 6.64 -6.82 -2.78
CA LEU A 73 6.99 -6.22 -4.07
C LEU A 73 8.33 -5.48 -4.02
N LEU A 74 8.58 -4.72 -2.94
CA LEU A 74 9.82 -3.96 -2.76
C LEU A 74 11.02 -4.90 -2.54
N GLU A 75 10.82 -5.99 -1.80
CA GLU A 75 11.84 -7.01 -1.51
C GLU A 75 12.20 -7.83 -2.75
N LYS A 76 11.20 -8.22 -3.56
CA LYS A 76 11.43 -9.03 -4.78
C LYS A 76 12.07 -8.24 -5.92
N TYR A 77 11.81 -6.93 -6.02
CA TYR A 77 12.27 -6.12 -7.15
C TYR A 77 13.10 -4.88 -6.72
N PRO A 78 14.16 -5.05 -5.90
CA PRO A 78 14.87 -3.93 -5.29
C PRO A 78 15.55 -3.03 -6.32
N ILE A 79 15.93 -3.57 -7.48
CA ILE A 79 16.60 -2.82 -8.56
C ILE A 79 15.68 -1.73 -9.11
N PHE A 80 14.40 -2.04 -9.33
CA PHE A 80 13.42 -1.08 -9.83
C PHE A 80 13.27 0.08 -8.83
N PHE A 81 13.13 -0.26 -7.54
CA PHE A 81 12.90 0.70 -6.47
C PHE A 81 14.12 1.59 -6.14
N LYS A 82 15.36 1.07 -6.31
CA LYS A 82 16.60 1.86 -6.15
C LYS A 82 16.71 3.04 -7.12
N ARG A 83 15.99 3.03 -8.25
CA ARG A 83 16.01 4.13 -9.22
C ARG A 83 15.08 5.28 -8.84
N TRP A 84 14.07 5.05 -8.00
CA TRP A 84 13.03 6.03 -7.66
C TRP A 84 13.54 7.34 -7.06
N PRO A 85 14.56 7.35 -6.18
CA PRO A 85 15.13 8.61 -5.71
C PRO A 85 15.70 9.49 -6.83
N ARG A 86 16.08 8.90 -7.97
CA ARG A 86 16.50 9.67 -9.16
C ARG A 86 15.30 10.20 -9.94
N ILE A 87 14.20 9.45 -9.99
CA ILE A 87 12.94 9.83 -10.65
C ILE A 87 12.31 11.01 -9.91
N PHE A 88 12.31 10.97 -8.58
CA PHE A 88 11.73 12.00 -7.73
C PHE A 88 12.65 13.19 -7.43
N ARG A 89 13.84 13.25 -8.03
CA ARG A 89 14.88 14.24 -7.67
C ARG A 89 14.41 15.70 -7.78
N GLU A 90 13.53 15.97 -8.73
CA GLU A 90 13.03 17.31 -9.03
C GLU A 90 11.72 17.64 -8.30
N VAL A 91 11.20 16.70 -7.50
CA VAL A 91 9.95 16.91 -6.75
C VAL A 91 10.20 17.87 -5.58
N CYS A 92 9.36 18.89 -5.50
CA CYS A 92 9.32 19.88 -4.44
C CYS A 92 8.12 19.62 -3.51
N SER A 93 8.06 20.37 -2.41
CA SER A 93 6.98 20.19 -1.43
C SER A 93 5.61 20.62 -1.98
N ASP A 94 5.59 21.54 -2.93
CA ASP A 94 4.40 22.16 -3.50
C ASP A 94 3.83 21.40 -4.72
N ASP A 95 4.61 20.52 -5.35
CA ASP A 95 4.20 19.79 -6.55
C ASP A 95 4.13 18.26 -6.38
N ALA A 96 4.48 17.72 -5.21
CA ALA A 96 4.59 16.28 -4.98
C ALA A 96 3.29 15.51 -5.30
N CYS A 97 2.13 16.01 -4.85
CA CYS A 97 0.85 15.38 -5.14
C CYS A 97 0.52 15.43 -6.64
N ASP A 98 0.74 16.57 -7.29
CA ASP A 98 0.48 16.72 -8.71
C ASP A 98 1.40 15.84 -9.56
N TYR A 99 2.68 15.76 -9.18
CA TYR A 99 3.65 14.87 -9.81
C TYR A 99 3.19 13.42 -9.72
N LEU A 100 2.76 12.97 -8.53
CA LEU A 100 2.24 11.62 -8.34
C LEU A 100 1.05 11.35 -9.25
N PHE A 101 0.03 12.23 -9.25
CA PHE A 101 -1.18 11.98 -10.03
C PHE A 101 -0.94 12.07 -11.52
N LYS A 102 -0.04 12.94 -11.99
CA LYS A 102 0.41 12.95 -13.37
C LYS A 102 1.06 11.61 -13.77
N LEU A 103 1.97 11.10 -12.94
CA LEU A 103 2.63 9.82 -13.17
C LEU A 103 1.63 8.65 -13.19
N LEU A 104 0.66 8.64 -12.27
CA LEU A 104 -0.38 7.62 -12.20
C LEU A 104 -1.31 7.72 -13.41
N ASP A 105 -1.79 8.91 -13.74
CA ASP A 105 -2.68 9.11 -14.90
C ASP A 105 -1.99 8.71 -16.21
N GLU A 106 -0.70 9.00 -16.38
CA GLU A 106 0.07 8.52 -17.54
C GLU A 106 0.18 6.99 -17.56
N HIS A 107 0.43 6.35 -16.41
CA HIS A 107 0.57 4.90 -16.33
C HIS A 107 -0.76 4.14 -16.53
N PHE A 108 -1.87 4.73 -16.05
CA PHE A 108 -3.21 4.14 -16.11
C PHE A 108 -4.03 4.62 -17.31
N GLN A 109 -3.50 5.51 -18.15
CA GLN A 109 -4.13 5.86 -19.41
C GLN A 109 -4.23 4.62 -20.33
N PRO A 110 -5.37 4.44 -21.02
CA PRO A 110 -5.49 3.43 -22.05
C PRO A 110 -4.63 3.83 -23.26
N GLU A 111 -3.96 2.85 -23.88
CA GLU A 111 -3.14 3.09 -25.09
C GLU A 111 -3.97 3.63 -26.26
N LYS A 112 -5.28 3.36 -26.26
CA LYS A 112 -6.23 3.75 -27.30
C LYS A 112 -7.45 4.43 -26.68
N PRO A 113 -7.93 5.56 -27.23
CA PRO A 113 -9.08 6.30 -26.67
C PRO A 113 -10.37 5.48 -26.52
N TRP A 114 -10.54 4.44 -27.34
CA TRP A 114 -11.72 3.57 -27.35
C TRP A 114 -11.58 2.31 -26.48
N GLN A 115 -10.41 2.07 -25.87
CA GLN A 115 -10.23 0.96 -24.94
C GLN A 115 -10.38 1.45 -23.51
N LYS A 116 -11.28 0.81 -22.75
CA LYS A 116 -11.29 0.93 -21.30
C LYS A 116 -10.16 0.04 -20.76
N LYS A 117 -9.09 0.64 -20.22
CA LYS A 117 -8.02 -0.14 -19.55
C LYS A 117 -8.63 -0.77 -18.29
N GLU A 118 -8.58 -2.09 -18.20
CA GLU A 118 -9.10 -2.78 -17.02
C GLU A 118 -8.16 -2.50 -15.84
N LEU A 119 -8.73 -1.95 -14.76
CA LEU A 119 -7.98 -1.72 -13.54
C LEU A 119 -7.78 -3.05 -12.79
N THR A 120 -6.54 -3.53 -12.77
CA THR A 120 -6.16 -4.77 -12.08
C THR A 120 -5.83 -4.50 -10.62
N TRP A 121 -5.94 -5.53 -9.76
CA TRP A 121 -5.52 -5.42 -8.37
C TRP A 121 -4.05 -5.05 -8.20
N SER A 122 -3.17 -5.54 -9.08
CA SER A 122 -1.75 -5.15 -9.10
C SER A 122 -1.55 -3.69 -9.49
N GLY A 123 -2.39 -3.13 -10.37
CA GLY A 123 -2.41 -1.70 -10.66
C GLY A 123 -2.85 -0.88 -9.46
N ILE A 124 -3.85 -1.35 -8.72
CA ILE A 124 -4.28 -0.67 -7.48
C ILE A 124 -3.17 -0.72 -6.42
N LEU A 125 -2.48 -1.85 -6.28
CA LEU A 125 -1.31 -1.98 -5.40
C LEU A 125 -0.21 -0.97 -5.79
N SER A 126 0.08 -0.81 -7.08
CA SER A 126 1.15 0.10 -7.51
C SER A 126 0.84 1.56 -7.17
N ILE A 127 -0.41 2.01 -7.23
CA ILE A 127 -0.81 3.36 -6.78
C ILE A 127 -0.31 3.64 -5.36
N TYR A 128 -0.63 2.75 -4.42
CA TYR A 128 -0.24 2.91 -3.02
C TYR A 128 1.27 2.77 -2.83
N VAL A 129 1.91 1.79 -3.47
CA VAL A 129 3.37 1.60 -3.37
C VAL A 129 4.12 2.85 -3.86
N LEU A 130 3.68 3.42 -4.98
CA LEU A 130 4.26 4.64 -5.54
C LEU A 130 4.09 5.84 -4.62
N ALA A 131 2.88 6.05 -4.09
CA ALA A 131 2.61 7.07 -3.08
C ALA A 131 3.52 6.90 -1.85
N GLY A 132 3.70 5.65 -1.39
CA GLY A 132 4.58 5.34 -0.28
C GLY A 132 6.06 5.63 -0.55
N GLN A 133 6.56 5.32 -1.75
CA GLN A 133 7.94 5.65 -2.14
C GLN A 133 8.14 7.16 -2.24
N LEU A 134 7.16 7.89 -2.77
CA LEU A 134 7.21 9.35 -2.82
C LEU A 134 7.20 9.94 -1.41
N ALA A 135 6.35 9.45 -0.52
CA ALA A 135 6.30 9.87 0.88
C ALA A 135 7.65 9.66 1.59
N LYS A 136 8.30 8.50 1.40
CA LYS A 136 9.66 8.26 1.92
C LYS A 136 10.69 9.23 1.35
N HIS A 137 10.58 9.58 0.07
CA HIS A 137 11.45 10.57 -0.56
C HIS A 137 11.24 11.96 0.04
N CYS A 138 9.99 12.39 0.23
CA CYS A 138 9.66 13.66 0.88
C CYS A 138 10.21 13.72 2.31
N GLN A 139 9.99 12.68 3.11
CA GLN A 139 10.52 12.59 4.47
C GLN A 139 12.06 12.67 4.50
N ALA A 140 12.75 11.93 3.63
CA ALA A 140 14.21 11.91 3.58
C ALA A 140 14.83 13.26 3.17
N ASN A 141 14.07 14.14 2.51
CA ASN A 141 14.50 15.47 2.08
C ASN A 141 13.93 16.60 2.98
N GLY A 142 13.31 16.26 4.12
CA GLY A 142 12.78 17.25 5.06
C GLY A 142 11.45 17.90 4.63
N MET A 143 10.73 17.30 3.69
CA MET A 143 9.42 17.75 3.20
C MET A 143 8.26 17.04 3.95
N GLU A 144 8.33 17.02 5.28
CA GLU A 144 7.38 16.26 6.11
C GLU A 144 5.95 16.83 6.08
N SER A 145 5.79 18.13 5.81
CA SER A 145 4.50 18.80 5.67
C SER A 145 3.61 18.20 4.57
N VAL A 146 4.23 17.60 3.55
CA VAL A 146 3.55 16.97 2.41
C VAL A 146 2.87 15.67 2.79
N LEU A 147 3.30 15.02 3.87
CA LEU A 147 2.91 13.63 4.14
C LEU A 147 1.41 13.50 4.45
N GLU A 148 0.84 14.42 5.24
CA GLU A 148 -0.59 14.43 5.54
C GLU A 148 -1.42 14.76 4.31
N GLU A 149 -0.91 15.64 3.45
CA GLU A 149 -1.55 15.97 2.18
C GLU A 149 -1.55 14.77 1.23
N LEU A 150 -0.44 14.04 1.12
CA LEU A 150 -0.34 12.79 0.35
C LEU A 150 -1.34 11.73 0.86
N GLU A 151 -1.44 11.56 2.18
CA GLU A 151 -2.40 10.63 2.78
C GLU A 151 -3.83 10.89 2.31
N PHE A 152 -4.27 12.14 2.36
CA PHE A 152 -5.61 12.55 1.96
C PHE A 152 -5.80 12.51 0.44
N ASN A 153 -4.89 13.11 -0.32
CA ASN A 153 -5.04 13.27 -1.77
C ASN A 153 -4.98 11.92 -2.50
N VAL A 154 -4.18 10.96 -2.02
CA VAL A 154 -4.16 9.59 -2.58
C VAL A 154 -5.48 8.87 -2.30
N GLY A 155 -6.04 9.03 -1.10
CA GLY A 155 -7.37 8.51 -0.78
C GLY A 155 -8.44 9.07 -1.73
N GLN A 156 -8.39 10.39 -1.99
CA GLN A 156 -9.29 11.07 -2.92
C GLN A 156 -9.09 10.60 -4.38
N TYR A 157 -7.85 10.38 -4.81
CA TYR A 157 -7.56 9.84 -6.13
C TYR A 157 -8.19 8.45 -6.30
N VAL A 158 -7.99 7.56 -5.32
CA VAL A 158 -8.57 6.21 -5.32
C VAL A 158 -10.09 6.26 -5.26
N GLU A 159 -10.69 7.13 -4.45
CA GLU A 159 -12.14 7.35 -4.43
C GLU A 159 -12.69 7.65 -5.83
N ARG A 160 -12.09 8.60 -6.53
CA ARG A 160 -12.62 9.09 -7.82
C ARG A 160 -12.34 8.14 -8.98
N LYS A 161 -11.15 7.55 -9.02
CA LYS A 161 -10.64 6.83 -10.19
C LYS A 161 -10.73 5.31 -10.05
N VAL A 162 -10.73 4.80 -8.82
CA VAL A 162 -10.54 3.38 -8.54
C VAL A 162 -11.77 2.76 -7.90
N CYS A 163 -12.39 3.43 -6.92
CA CYS A 163 -13.53 2.88 -6.18
C CYS A 163 -14.73 2.50 -7.08
N PRO A 164 -15.07 3.20 -8.17
CA PRO A 164 -16.11 2.72 -9.09
C PRO A 164 -15.83 1.30 -9.60
N HIS A 165 -14.60 1.00 -10.00
CA HIS A 165 -14.18 -0.34 -10.44
C HIS A 165 -14.15 -1.36 -9.32
N ILE A 166 -13.76 -0.95 -8.12
CA ILE A 166 -13.75 -1.84 -6.95
C ILE A 166 -15.17 -2.25 -6.57
N LYS A 167 -16.13 -1.33 -6.63
CA LYS A 167 -17.55 -1.62 -6.37
C LYS A 167 -18.10 -2.61 -7.40
N GLU A 168 -17.77 -2.45 -8.68
CA GLU A 168 -18.11 -3.43 -9.73
C GLU A 168 -17.53 -4.83 -9.43
N LYS A 169 -16.36 -4.89 -8.77
CA LYS A 169 -15.69 -6.14 -8.36
C LYS A 169 -16.11 -6.68 -6.98
N GLY A 170 -17.18 -6.13 -6.38
CA GLY A 170 -17.70 -6.60 -5.09
C GLY A 170 -16.95 -6.09 -3.85
N GLY A 171 -16.19 -5.00 -3.98
CA GLY A 171 -15.44 -4.39 -2.88
C GLY A 171 -13.98 -4.83 -2.80
N TRP A 172 -13.36 -4.61 -1.64
CA TRP A 172 -11.94 -4.89 -1.40
C TRP A 172 -11.62 -6.37 -1.13
N SER A 173 -12.62 -7.25 -1.11
CA SER A 173 -12.45 -8.69 -0.85
C SER A 173 -11.48 -9.35 -1.82
N GLY A 174 -11.60 -9.08 -3.14
CA GLY A 174 -10.70 -9.63 -4.15
C GLY A 174 -9.26 -9.13 -4.02
N PHE A 175 -9.06 -7.90 -3.54
CA PHE A 175 -7.73 -7.39 -3.21
C PHE A 175 -7.12 -8.16 -2.02
N ILE A 176 -7.92 -8.35 -0.96
CA ILE A 176 -7.50 -9.10 0.23
C ILE A 176 -7.16 -10.54 -0.15
N GLU A 177 -8.02 -11.24 -0.88
CA GLU A 177 -7.77 -12.63 -1.28
C GLU A 177 -6.47 -12.78 -2.08
N ARG A 178 -6.17 -11.80 -2.95
CA ARG A 178 -4.96 -11.82 -3.77
C ARG A 178 -3.68 -11.54 -2.98
N PHE A 179 -3.73 -10.62 -2.03
CA PHE A 179 -2.54 -10.01 -1.43
C PHE A 179 -2.41 -10.19 0.08
N ALA A 180 -3.42 -10.75 0.76
CA ALA A 180 -3.27 -11.13 2.15
C ALA A 180 -2.13 -12.14 2.29
N LYS A 181 -1.40 -12.03 3.40
CA LYS A 181 -0.39 -13.01 3.77
C LYS A 181 -1.07 -14.36 3.86
N LYS A 182 -0.75 -15.27 2.94
CA LYS A 182 -1.20 -16.65 3.02
C LYS A 182 -0.47 -17.25 4.21
N GLU A 183 -1.21 -17.83 5.15
CA GLU A 183 -0.59 -18.66 6.17
C GLU A 183 0.01 -19.86 5.44
N GLU A 184 1.34 -19.88 5.32
CA GLU A 184 2.08 -21.01 4.79
C GLU A 184 1.66 -22.25 5.61
N PRO A 185 1.01 -23.26 5.00
CA PRO A 185 0.55 -24.44 5.72
C PRO A 185 1.73 -25.21 6.34
N GLU A 186 2.95 -24.94 5.86
CA GLU A 186 4.20 -25.48 6.36
C GLU A 186 4.38 -25.29 7.87
N HIS A 187 4.00 -24.14 8.44
CA HIS A 187 4.13 -23.94 9.89
C HIS A 187 3.13 -24.79 10.70
N THR A 188 1.93 -24.97 10.17
CA THR A 188 0.89 -25.80 10.79
C THR A 188 1.25 -27.28 10.68
N VAL A 189 1.73 -27.71 9.50
CA VAL A 189 2.20 -29.08 9.25
C VAL A 189 3.44 -29.39 10.08
N PHE A 190 4.40 -28.46 10.15
CA PHE A 190 5.60 -28.62 10.98
C PHE A 190 5.25 -28.76 12.45
N ARG A 191 4.36 -27.90 12.99
CA ARG A 191 3.91 -28.00 14.38
C ARG A 191 3.18 -29.32 14.67
N ALA A 192 2.36 -29.79 13.73
CA ALA A 192 1.65 -31.07 13.85
C ALA A 192 2.62 -32.27 13.78
N CYS A 193 3.53 -32.29 12.82
CA CYS A 193 4.53 -33.36 12.66
C CYS A 193 5.48 -33.42 13.86
N CYS A 194 6.00 -32.28 14.33
CA CYS A 194 6.84 -32.24 15.53
C CYS A 194 6.08 -32.74 16.77
N GLY A 195 4.80 -32.36 16.93
CA GLY A 195 3.98 -32.87 18.03
C GLY A 195 3.80 -34.38 18.01
N MET A 196 3.52 -34.96 16.83
CA MET A 196 3.37 -36.41 16.68
C MET A 196 4.68 -37.17 16.95
N LEU A 197 5.82 -36.67 16.46
CA LEU A 197 7.12 -37.28 16.70
C LEU A 197 7.50 -37.28 18.19
N LEU A 198 7.22 -36.18 18.90
CA LEU A 198 7.47 -36.10 20.34
C LEU A 198 6.61 -37.09 21.14
N LEU A 199 5.33 -37.26 20.76
CA LEU A 199 4.44 -38.24 21.39
C LEU A 199 4.92 -39.67 21.15
N LEU A 200 5.31 -40.00 19.92
CA LEU A 200 5.85 -41.33 19.60
C LEU A 200 7.16 -41.60 20.36
N GLY A 201 8.07 -40.63 20.40
CA GLY A 201 9.32 -40.74 21.16
C GLY A 201 9.09 -40.95 22.66
N ALA A 202 8.17 -40.18 23.26
CA ALA A 202 7.79 -40.34 24.66
C ALA A 202 7.16 -41.72 24.93
N MET A 203 6.29 -42.19 24.04
CA MET A 203 5.66 -43.52 24.15
C MET A 203 6.67 -44.66 24.02
N SER A 204 7.60 -44.58 23.07
CA SER A 204 8.68 -45.56 22.91
C SER A 204 9.60 -45.59 24.14
N LEU A 205 9.94 -44.42 24.69
CA LEU A 205 10.77 -44.32 25.89
C LEU A 205 10.05 -44.88 27.12
N ALA A 206 8.77 -44.54 27.31
CA ALA A 206 7.95 -45.06 28.40
C ALA A 206 7.81 -46.59 28.32
N TYR A 207 7.57 -47.13 27.12
CA TYR A 207 7.52 -48.57 26.88
C TYR A 207 8.86 -49.25 27.21
N TYR A 208 9.98 -48.66 26.80
CA TYR A 208 11.31 -49.19 27.10
C TYR A 208 11.59 -49.22 28.61
N ILE A 209 11.26 -48.14 29.33
CA ILE A 209 11.42 -48.08 30.80
C ILE A 209 10.52 -49.11 31.49
N TYR A 210 9.26 -49.23 31.06
CA TYR A 210 8.32 -50.22 31.60
C TYR A 210 8.84 -51.64 31.42
N ARG A 211 9.29 -51.98 30.21
CA ARG A 211 9.86 -53.30 29.90
C ARG A 211 11.12 -53.60 30.72
N ARG A 212 11.97 -52.60 30.93
CA ARG A 212 13.20 -52.74 31.73
C ARG A 212 12.93 -52.89 33.24
N ARG A 213 11.75 -52.50 33.74
CA ARG A 213 11.35 -52.68 35.14
C ARG A 213 10.67 -54.02 35.42
N LEU A 214 10.21 -54.72 34.39
CA LEU A 214 9.51 -56.01 34.49
C LEU A 214 10.44 -57.23 34.30
N CYS A 215 11.65 -57.02 33.81
CA CYS A 215 12.73 -58.00 33.78
C CYS A 215 13.72 -57.71 34.91
#